data_AF-A0A6S7IQ15-F1
#
_entry.id   AF-A0A6S7IQ15-F1
#
_cell.length_a   1.000
_cell.length_b   1.000
_cell.length_c   1.000
_cell.angle_alpha   90.00
_cell.angle_beta   90.00
_cell.angle_gamma   90.00
#
_symmetry.space_group_name_H-M   'P 1'
#
loop_
_entity.id
_entity.type
_entity.pdbx_description
1 polymer ?
#
loop_
_entity_poly.entity_id
_entity_poly.type
_entity_poly.pdbx_seq_one_letter_code
_entity_poly.pdbx_strand_id
1 'polypeptide(L)'
;MKFQRSNLGEHLKSECEYRNVKCDFCGKDVTFASMKEHVDTSCEGAPVTCKYCKKNVLRKDIERHERRDCDEVPATCEYQDVGCNHDKTLKRKELRQHLNDGLIEHGGQLLRYTLAVASQLNDFIPRPEFTGMSQRIRDDITEVRSGLAEKFVMVVGKLTGLERRIEGLESSGGGDTRIRNEVHELQSKIRDLTTESSNLRERNMSVEREVRDKVSIIDRLRSRMDQMDESLALNTVKITDLESQRGPRAQQAIHSYNGTLLWKIESYQRKRQDAINGVKTALYSPPFYSAQYGYKMCAKIYLNGDGFGKGSHLSLFFVVTRGDYDALQTWPFQKKITMMLLDQGNGDHMIDAFNSDPQSSSFQRPKSDMNIASGSPLFMPLDSLNNRQYIKDDLLFIKIIVD
;
A
#
# COMPACT_ATOMS: atom_id res chain seq x y z
N MET A 1 51.46 -38.56 -34.61
CA MET A 1 52.89 -38.71 -34.25
C MET A 1 53.15 -40.16 -33.84
N LYS A 2 54.21 -40.81 -34.35
CA LYS A 2 54.67 -42.12 -33.87
C LYS A 2 56.02 -41.89 -33.17
N PHE A 3 56.12 -42.16 -31.88
CA PHE A 3 57.34 -42.04 -31.10
C PHE A 3 57.57 -43.31 -30.27
N GLN A 4 58.83 -43.61 -29.92
CA GLN A 4 59.18 -44.79 -29.12
C GLN A 4 58.64 -44.64 -27.69
N ARG A 5 58.12 -45.74 -27.12
CA ARG A 5 57.52 -45.76 -25.77
C ARG A 5 58.48 -45.27 -24.67
N SER A 6 59.79 -45.45 -24.87
CA SER A 6 60.85 -44.94 -23.99
C SER A 6 60.89 -43.40 -23.90
N ASN A 7 60.50 -42.71 -24.98
CA ASN A 7 60.59 -41.26 -25.09
C ASN A 7 59.25 -40.57 -24.79
N LEU A 8 58.22 -41.32 -24.38
CA LEU A 8 56.92 -40.78 -23.98
C LEU A 8 57.05 -39.77 -22.83
N GLY A 9 57.97 -40.00 -21.89
CA GLY A 9 58.18 -39.11 -20.75
C GLY A 9 58.79 -37.75 -21.14
N GLU A 10 59.63 -37.72 -22.18
CA GLU A 10 60.24 -36.49 -22.69
C GLU A 10 59.27 -35.74 -23.62
N HIS A 11 58.58 -36.48 -24.48
CA HIS A 11 57.51 -35.94 -25.32
C HIS A 11 56.42 -35.24 -24.50
N LEU A 12 55.92 -35.86 -23.42
CA LEU A 12 54.91 -35.25 -22.55
C LEU A 12 55.43 -34.02 -21.78
N LYS A 13 56.75 -33.89 -21.58
CA LYS A 13 57.36 -32.76 -20.87
C LYS A 13 57.58 -31.54 -21.76
N SER A 14 58.09 -31.72 -22.98
CA SER A 14 58.56 -30.60 -23.83
C SER A 14 57.90 -30.51 -25.20
N GLU A 15 57.46 -31.61 -25.80
CA GLU A 15 57.06 -31.64 -27.22
C GLU A 15 55.55 -31.75 -27.45
N CYS A 16 54.78 -32.22 -26.46
CA CYS A 16 53.35 -32.44 -26.60
C CYS A 16 52.58 -31.12 -26.60
N GLU A 17 51.90 -30.79 -27.69
CA GLU A 17 51.06 -29.60 -27.82
C GLU A 17 49.85 -29.60 -26.87
N TYR A 18 49.45 -30.78 -26.39
CA TYR A 18 48.38 -30.97 -25.42
C TYR A 18 48.88 -31.12 -23.97
N ARG A 19 50.17 -30.87 -23.71
CA ARG A 19 50.70 -30.87 -22.34
C ARG A 19 50.04 -29.77 -21.52
N ASN A 20 49.74 -30.08 -20.26
CA ASN A 20 49.23 -29.09 -19.33
C ASN A 20 50.38 -28.21 -18.84
N VAL A 21 50.24 -26.91 -19.05
CA VAL A 21 51.13 -25.86 -18.57
C VAL A 21 50.33 -24.89 -17.70
N LYS A 22 50.95 -24.38 -16.63
CA LYS A 22 50.31 -23.39 -15.77
C LYS A 22 50.25 -22.04 -16.46
N CYS A 23 49.09 -21.40 -16.43
CA CYS A 23 48.92 -20.04 -16.93
C CYS A 23 49.63 -19.04 -15.99
N ASP A 24 50.49 -18.18 -16.53
CA ASP A 24 51.25 -17.20 -15.74
C ASP A 24 50.37 -16.16 -15.03
N PHE A 25 49.14 -15.96 -15.50
CA PHE A 25 48.23 -14.93 -14.98
C PHE A 25 47.21 -15.46 -13.97
N CYS A 26 46.72 -16.69 -14.11
CA CYS A 26 45.69 -17.26 -13.22
C CYS A 26 46.13 -18.54 -12.50
N GLY A 27 47.29 -19.12 -12.84
CA GLY A 27 47.84 -20.31 -12.21
C GLY A 27 47.11 -21.63 -12.52
N LYS A 28 46.04 -21.60 -13.34
CA LYS A 28 45.29 -22.80 -13.75
C LYS A 28 46.08 -23.59 -14.81
N ASP A 29 45.91 -24.91 -14.80
CA ASP A 29 46.49 -25.80 -15.81
C ASP A 29 45.70 -25.69 -17.12
N VAL A 30 46.37 -25.34 -18.21
CA VAL A 30 45.81 -25.16 -19.55
C VAL A 30 46.70 -25.90 -20.55
N THR A 31 46.13 -26.43 -21.64
CA THR A 31 46.97 -27.09 -22.66
C THR A 31 47.84 -26.08 -23.40
N PHE A 32 49.07 -26.45 -23.77
CA PHE A 32 50.00 -25.54 -24.45
C PHE A 32 49.40 -24.94 -25.73
N ALA A 33 48.67 -25.74 -26.52
CA ALA A 33 47.97 -25.27 -27.73
C ALA A 33 46.88 -24.22 -27.45
N SER A 34 46.17 -24.31 -26.32
CA SER A 34 45.07 -23.39 -25.97
C SER A 34 45.50 -22.22 -25.09
N MET A 35 46.78 -22.15 -24.67
CA MET A 35 47.27 -21.11 -23.77
C MET A 35 47.05 -19.69 -24.32
N LYS A 36 47.29 -19.49 -25.63
CA LYS A 36 47.09 -18.18 -26.28
C LYS A 36 45.62 -17.76 -26.28
N GLU A 37 44.74 -18.67 -26.67
CA GLU A 37 43.28 -18.44 -26.67
C GLU A 37 42.74 -18.22 -25.25
N HIS A 38 43.23 -18.98 -24.28
CA HIS A 38 42.89 -18.82 -22.86
C HIS A 38 43.23 -17.41 -22.36
N VAL A 39 44.45 -16.91 -22.57
CA VAL A 39 44.87 -15.56 -22.14
C VAL A 39 44.02 -14.47 -22.82
N ASP A 40 43.75 -14.61 -24.11
CA ASP A 40 43.03 -13.60 -24.89
C ASP A 40 41.53 -13.55 -24.62
N THR A 41 40.88 -14.67 -24.26
CA THR A 41 39.41 -14.75 -24.18
C THR A 41 38.87 -15.05 -22.78
N SER A 42 39.56 -15.89 -22.01
CA SER A 42 38.93 -16.61 -20.89
C SER A 42 39.69 -16.47 -19.56
N CYS A 43 40.92 -15.97 -19.58
CA CYS A 43 41.75 -15.86 -18.39
C CYS A 43 41.32 -14.69 -17.52
N GLU A 44 40.71 -14.99 -16.38
CA GLU A 44 40.27 -14.04 -15.35
C GLU A 44 41.41 -13.18 -14.78
N GLY A 45 42.63 -13.73 -14.77
CA GLY A 45 43.84 -13.06 -14.29
C GLY A 45 44.58 -12.26 -15.38
N ALA A 46 44.19 -12.37 -16.66
CA ALA A 46 44.85 -11.62 -17.72
C ALA A 46 44.52 -10.13 -17.61
N PRO A 47 45.50 -9.23 -17.80
CA PRO A 47 45.26 -7.80 -17.85
C PRO A 47 44.51 -7.44 -19.14
N VAL A 48 43.39 -6.72 -19.00
CA VAL A 48 42.61 -6.13 -20.09
C VAL A 48 42.67 -4.61 -20.00
N THR A 49 42.74 -3.94 -21.15
CA THR A 49 42.79 -2.48 -21.20
C THR A 49 41.38 -1.90 -21.10
N CYS A 50 41.14 -1.05 -20.10
CA CYS A 50 39.88 -0.33 -19.98
C CYS A 50 39.65 0.59 -21.19
N LYS A 51 38.48 0.50 -21.82
CA LYS A 51 38.13 1.30 -23.01
C LYS A 51 38.09 2.81 -22.71
N TYR A 52 37.79 3.21 -21.48
CA TYR A 52 37.61 4.60 -21.06
C TYR A 52 38.92 5.23 -20.56
N CYS A 53 39.56 4.65 -19.52
CA CYS A 53 40.75 5.23 -18.89
C CYS A 53 42.08 4.68 -19.42
N LYS A 54 42.05 3.69 -20.33
CA LYS A 54 43.21 3.03 -20.95
C LYS A 54 44.18 2.32 -19.98
N LYS A 55 43.82 2.18 -18.70
CA LYS A 55 44.61 1.41 -17.72
C LYS A 55 44.37 -0.09 -17.87
N ASN A 56 45.40 -0.88 -17.59
CA ASN A 56 45.29 -2.33 -17.52
C ASN A 56 44.67 -2.74 -16.18
N VAL A 57 43.59 -3.51 -16.25
CA VAL A 57 42.85 -4.05 -15.11
C VAL A 57 42.70 -5.55 -15.31
N LEU A 58 42.67 -6.35 -14.25
CA LEU A 58 42.43 -7.79 -14.39
C LEU A 58 41.06 -8.03 -15.03
N ARG A 59 40.95 -9.02 -15.92
CA ARG A 59 39.69 -9.36 -16.60
C ARG A 59 38.52 -9.57 -15.64
N LYS A 60 38.76 -10.21 -14.48
CA LYS A 60 37.74 -10.39 -13.43
C LYS A 60 37.25 -9.09 -12.78
N ASP A 61 38.05 -8.02 -12.82
CA ASP A 61 37.80 -6.76 -12.12
C ASP A 61 37.35 -5.65 -13.08
N ILE A 62 37.32 -5.89 -14.41
CA ILE A 62 37.01 -4.86 -15.41
C ILE A 62 35.59 -4.32 -15.27
N GLU A 63 34.60 -5.18 -14.99
CA GLU A 63 33.21 -4.77 -14.78
C GLU A 63 33.07 -3.90 -13.53
N ARG A 64 33.71 -4.30 -12.42
CA ARG A 64 33.72 -3.50 -11.20
C ARG A 64 34.41 -2.16 -11.42
N HIS A 65 35.53 -2.17 -12.14
CA HIS A 65 36.27 -0.97 -12.49
C HIS A 65 35.40 0.00 -13.30
N GLU A 66 34.77 -0.43 -14.40
CA GLU A 66 33.89 0.43 -15.20
C GLU A 66 32.72 0.97 -14.37
N ARG A 67 32.16 0.16 -13.47
CA ARG A 67 31.00 0.55 -12.66
C ARG A 67 31.33 1.51 -11.51
N ARG A 68 32.45 1.32 -10.81
CA ARG A 68 32.74 2.03 -9.54
C ARG A 68 34.04 2.84 -9.54
N ASP A 69 35.09 2.32 -10.17
CA ASP A 69 36.46 2.82 -9.97
C ASP A 69 36.97 3.68 -11.14
N CYS A 70 36.34 3.59 -12.33
CA CYS A 70 36.78 4.28 -13.53
C CYS A 70 36.25 5.71 -13.58
N ASP A 71 37.12 6.70 -13.41
CA ASP A 71 36.73 8.12 -13.39
C ASP A 71 36.40 8.71 -14.78
N GLU A 72 36.73 8.01 -15.86
CA GLU A 72 36.53 8.46 -17.25
C GLU A 72 35.22 7.93 -17.88
N VAL A 73 34.44 7.14 -17.14
CA VAL A 73 33.15 6.63 -17.62
C VAL A 73 32.14 7.78 -17.69
N PRO A 74 31.43 7.97 -18.82
CA PRO A 74 30.36 8.95 -18.93
C PRO A 74 29.21 8.61 -17.96
N ALA A 75 28.72 9.60 -17.24
CA ALA A 75 27.62 9.49 -16.29
C ALA A 75 26.72 10.73 -16.37
N THR A 76 25.43 10.54 -16.07
CA THR A 76 24.43 11.62 -15.99
C THR A 76 24.26 12.08 -14.54
N CYS A 77 23.76 13.30 -14.36
CA CYS A 77 23.47 13.83 -13.04
C CYS A 77 22.23 13.15 -12.45
N GLU A 78 22.33 12.65 -11.22
CA GLU A 78 21.21 12.01 -10.51
C GLU A 78 20.07 13.00 -10.16
N TYR A 79 20.32 14.31 -10.22
CA TYR A 79 19.33 15.36 -9.99
C TYR A 79 18.65 15.83 -11.28
N GLN A 80 18.92 15.20 -12.43
CA GLN A 80 18.28 15.55 -13.70
C GLN A 80 16.75 15.37 -13.62
N ASP A 81 16.28 14.30 -12.97
CA ASP A 81 14.85 14.02 -12.73
C ASP A 81 14.19 15.01 -11.76
N VAL A 82 15.01 15.77 -11.02
CA VAL A 82 14.60 16.78 -10.04
C VAL A 82 14.74 18.21 -10.60
N GLY A 83 15.14 18.34 -11.87
CA GLY A 83 15.22 19.61 -12.59
C GLY A 83 16.62 20.22 -12.68
N CYS A 84 17.69 19.42 -12.53
CA CYS A 84 19.03 19.89 -12.86
C CYS A 84 19.17 20.08 -14.38
N ASN A 85 19.43 21.31 -14.83
CA ASN A 85 19.54 21.69 -16.25
C ASN A 85 20.87 21.27 -16.92
N HIS A 86 21.65 20.38 -16.30
CA HIS A 86 22.91 19.92 -16.86
C HIS A 86 22.68 18.76 -17.84
N ASP A 87 22.29 19.09 -19.07
CA ASP A 87 21.89 18.15 -20.13
C ASP A 87 23.07 17.42 -20.81
N LYS A 88 24.30 17.54 -20.27
CA LYS A 88 25.51 16.93 -20.84
C LYS A 88 25.93 15.71 -20.04
N THR A 89 26.17 14.59 -20.72
CA THR A 89 26.84 13.43 -20.12
C THR A 89 28.27 13.83 -19.75
N LEU A 90 28.58 13.85 -18.46
CA LEU A 90 29.89 14.25 -17.93
C LEU A 90 30.76 13.02 -17.68
N LYS A 91 32.09 13.17 -17.69
CA LYS A 91 32.96 12.11 -17.15
C LYS A 91 32.73 12.00 -15.64
N ARG A 92 32.82 10.80 -15.05
CA ARG A 92 32.59 10.59 -13.61
C ARG A 92 33.41 11.51 -12.71
N LYS A 93 34.63 11.88 -13.09
CA LYS A 93 35.44 12.89 -12.39
C LYS A 93 34.80 14.28 -12.39
N GLU A 94 34.35 14.73 -13.55
CA GLU A 94 33.69 16.03 -13.75
C GLU A 94 32.32 16.05 -13.09
N LEU A 95 31.61 14.92 -13.09
CA LEU A 95 30.34 14.75 -12.39
C LEU A 95 30.52 14.89 -10.87
N ARG A 96 31.56 14.28 -10.28
CA ARG A 96 31.86 14.45 -8.84
C ARG A 96 32.12 15.92 -8.49
N GLN A 97 32.83 16.63 -9.36
CA GLN A 97 33.08 18.06 -9.17
C GLN A 97 31.79 18.87 -9.29
N HIS A 98 30.97 18.61 -10.33
CA HIS A 98 29.65 19.23 -10.49
C HIS A 98 28.73 19.00 -9.29
N LEU A 99 28.68 17.78 -8.75
CA LEU A 99 27.87 17.46 -7.57
C LEU A 99 28.35 18.20 -6.31
N ASN A 100 29.66 18.39 -6.17
CA ASN A 100 30.27 19.09 -5.04
C ASN A 100 30.08 20.62 -5.14
N ASP A 101 30.31 21.19 -6.32
CA ASP A 101 30.15 22.62 -6.58
C ASP A 101 28.66 23.03 -6.59
N GLY A 102 27.80 22.14 -7.07
CA GLY A 102 26.35 22.29 -7.12
C GLY A 102 25.61 21.82 -5.87
N LEU A 103 26.29 21.48 -4.77
CA LEU A 103 25.65 20.88 -3.59
C LEU A 103 24.50 21.72 -3.03
N ILE A 104 24.67 23.05 -2.99
CA ILE A 104 23.65 23.98 -2.49
C ILE A 104 22.49 24.09 -3.49
N GLU A 105 22.77 24.17 -4.79
CA GLU A 105 21.73 24.26 -5.82
C GLU A 105 20.92 22.97 -5.94
N HIS A 106 21.58 21.80 -5.95
CA HIS A 106 20.94 20.50 -5.94
C HIS A 106 20.15 20.28 -4.65
N GLY A 107 20.70 20.68 -3.50
CA GLY A 107 19.96 20.68 -2.23
C GLY A 107 18.70 21.55 -2.28
N GLY A 108 18.77 22.71 -2.92
CA GLY A 108 17.61 23.59 -3.16
C GLY A 108 16.59 23.00 -4.14
N GLN A 109 17.04 22.36 -5.22
CA GLN A 109 16.17 21.66 -6.18
C GLN A 109 15.46 20.47 -5.53
N LEU A 110 16.20 19.65 -4.78
CA LEU A 110 15.65 18.52 -4.01
C LEU A 110 14.66 19.02 -2.96
N LEU A 111 14.95 20.10 -2.24
CA LEU A 111 14.04 20.67 -1.26
C LEU A 111 12.76 21.19 -1.92
N ARG A 112 12.85 21.91 -3.05
CA ARG A 112 11.68 22.39 -3.80
C ARG A 112 10.82 21.23 -4.32
N TYR A 113 11.44 20.20 -4.89
CA TYR A 113 10.75 18.99 -5.33
C TYR A 113 10.08 18.28 -4.16
N THR A 114 10.78 18.12 -3.03
CA THR A 114 10.24 17.48 -1.82
C THR A 114 9.09 18.28 -1.23
N LEU A 115 9.18 19.62 -1.21
CA LEU A 115 8.09 20.48 -0.76
C LEU A 115 6.89 20.43 -1.71
N ALA A 116 7.11 20.33 -3.02
CA ALA A 116 6.04 20.16 -4.00
C ALA A 116 5.33 18.82 -3.84
N VAL A 117 6.07 17.73 -3.66
CA VAL A 117 5.51 16.40 -3.39
C VAL A 117 4.80 16.37 -2.03
N ALA A 118 5.36 16.98 -0.99
CA ALA A 118 4.72 17.10 0.32
C ALA A 118 3.43 17.92 0.27
N SER A 119 3.38 18.99 -0.54
CA SER A 119 2.16 19.76 -0.79
C SER A 119 1.09 18.91 -1.47
N GLN A 120 1.47 18.14 -2.49
CA GLN A 120 0.55 17.25 -3.18
C GLN A 120 0.03 16.13 -2.26
N LEU A 121 0.88 15.59 -1.38
CA LEU A 121 0.47 14.59 -0.38
C LEU A 121 -0.47 15.16 0.69
N ASN A 122 -0.32 16.45 1.03
CA ASN A 122 -1.21 17.14 1.97
C ASN A 122 -2.63 17.33 1.41
N ASP A 123 -2.81 17.30 0.09
CA ASP A 123 -4.13 17.33 -0.55
C ASP A 123 -4.89 15.98 -0.42
N PHE A 124 -4.19 14.87 -0.15
CA PHE A 124 -4.79 13.54 -0.05
C PHE A 124 -5.19 13.12 1.39
N ILE A 125 -4.61 13.74 2.43
CA ILE A 125 -4.96 13.45 3.83
C ILE A 125 -4.94 14.73 4.69
N PRO A 126 -6.04 15.51 4.72
CA PRO A 126 -6.11 16.66 5.60
C PRO A 126 -6.43 16.21 7.03
N ARG A 127 -5.42 16.10 7.89
CA ARG A 127 -5.61 16.10 9.35
C ARG A 127 -5.28 17.49 9.89
N PRO A 128 -6.27 18.39 10.07
CA PRO A 128 -6.04 19.79 10.45
C PRO A 128 -5.28 19.96 11.77
N GLU A 129 -5.34 18.96 12.65
CA GLU A 129 -4.65 18.95 13.95
C GLU A 129 -3.12 18.82 13.81
N PHE A 130 -2.62 18.10 12.80
CA PHE A 130 -1.18 17.82 12.64
C PHE A 130 -0.43 18.94 11.90
N THR A 131 -1.09 19.57 10.94
CA THR A 131 -0.57 20.73 10.20
C THR A 131 -0.38 21.92 11.15
N GLY A 132 -1.35 22.16 12.04
CA GLY A 132 -1.28 23.23 13.03
C GLY A 132 -0.20 23.02 14.10
N MET A 133 0.07 21.77 14.51
CA MET A 133 1.19 21.48 15.42
C MET A 133 2.55 21.62 14.73
N SER A 134 2.70 21.10 13.51
CA SER A 134 3.97 21.18 12.78
C SER A 134 4.33 22.62 12.41
N GLN A 135 3.34 23.46 12.10
CA GLN A 135 3.56 24.87 11.83
C GLN A 135 3.97 25.64 13.09
N ARG A 136 3.30 25.42 14.24
CA ARG A 136 3.67 26.04 15.52
C ARG A 136 5.09 25.72 15.95
N ILE A 137 5.50 24.45 15.86
CA ILE A 137 6.87 24.04 16.19
C ILE A 137 7.89 24.72 15.26
N ARG A 138 7.56 24.90 13.98
CA ARG A 138 8.44 25.59 13.03
C ARG A 138 8.57 27.08 13.37
N ASP A 139 7.46 27.72 13.73
CA ASP A 139 7.40 29.12 14.10
C ASP A 139 8.22 29.37 15.39
N ASP A 140 8.05 28.52 16.42
CA ASP A 140 8.81 28.57 17.67
C ASP A 140 10.33 28.40 17.44
N ILE A 141 10.74 27.47 16.57
CA ILE A 141 12.16 27.27 16.21
C ILE A 141 12.73 28.51 15.50
N THR A 142 11.97 29.11 14.59
CA THR A 142 12.41 30.33 13.91
C THR A 142 12.51 31.52 14.86
N GLU A 143 11.62 31.64 15.83
CA GLU A 143 11.67 32.69 16.85
C GLU A 143 12.91 32.56 17.74
N VAL A 144 13.18 31.35 18.26
CA VAL A 144 14.38 31.08 19.08
C VAL A 144 15.66 31.36 18.28
N ARG A 145 15.72 30.96 17.00
CA ARG A 145 16.88 31.21 16.14
C ARG A 145 17.11 32.70 15.91
N SER A 146 16.03 33.46 15.66
CA SER A 146 16.08 34.91 15.44
C SER A 146 16.55 35.64 16.69
N GLY A 147 15.97 35.30 17.85
CA GLY A 147 16.36 35.88 19.14
C GLY A 147 17.80 35.58 19.55
N LEU A 148 18.32 34.39 19.22
CA LEU A 148 19.74 34.09 19.43
C LEU A 148 20.65 34.87 18.48
N ALA A 149 20.27 35.01 17.21
CA ALA A 149 21.05 35.75 16.21
C ALA A 149 21.17 37.24 16.60
N GLU A 150 20.08 37.87 17.05
CA GLU A 150 20.09 39.26 17.52
C GLU A 150 21.00 39.45 18.74
N LYS A 151 20.93 38.53 19.71
CA LYS A 151 21.83 38.54 20.87
C LYS A 151 23.29 38.37 20.49
N PHE A 152 23.60 37.51 19.51
CA PHE A 152 24.95 37.33 18.99
C PHE A 152 25.48 38.60 18.32
N VAL A 153 24.69 39.25 17.46
CA VAL A 153 25.06 40.50 16.80
C VAL A 153 25.32 41.61 17.83
N MET A 154 24.48 41.71 18.87
CA MET A 154 24.70 42.67 19.96
C MET A 154 26.00 42.42 20.73
N VAL A 155 26.31 41.16 21.05
CA VAL A 155 27.54 40.81 21.77
C VAL A 155 28.79 41.11 20.92
N VAL A 156 28.77 40.74 19.64
CA VAL A 156 29.88 41.03 18.70
C VAL A 156 30.06 42.55 18.52
N GLY A 157 28.96 43.30 18.42
CA GLY A 157 29.01 44.77 18.36
C GLY A 157 29.60 45.41 19.61
N LYS A 158 29.28 44.88 20.80
CA LYS A 158 29.89 45.33 22.05
C LYS A 158 31.37 44.97 22.14
N LEU A 159 31.77 43.77 21.68
CA LEU A 159 33.17 43.34 21.66
C LEU A 159 34.03 44.25 20.78
N THR A 160 33.61 44.46 19.54
CA THR A 160 34.29 45.34 18.57
C THR A 160 34.36 46.79 19.05
N GLY A 161 33.32 47.27 19.75
CA GLY A 161 33.34 48.59 20.38
C GLY A 161 34.33 48.72 21.53
N LEU A 162 34.52 47.65 22.33
CA LEU A 162 35.51 47.62 23.40
C LEU A 162 36.94 47.49 22.85
N GLU A 163 37.16 46.69 21.82
CA GLU A 163 38.46 46.54 21.13
C GLU A 163 38.97 47.88 20.60
N ARG A 164 38.13 48.66 19.90
CA ARG A 164 38.50 50.00 19.42
C ARG A 164 38.84 50.98 20.55
N ARG A 165 38.18 50.86 21.70
CA ARG A 165 38.46 51.71 22.87
C ARG A 165 39.79 51.35 23.52
N ILE A 166 40.16 50.06 23.53
CA ILE A 166 41.46 49.59 24.01
C ILE A 166 42.58 50.10 23.10
N GLU A 167 42.44 49.97 21.78
CA GLU A 167 43.43 50.51 20.80
C GLU A 167 43.63 52.03 20.95
N GLY A 168 42.55 52.78 21.19
CA GLY A 168 42.60 54.21 21.43
C GLY A 168 43.31 54.60 22.74
N LEU A 169 43.19 53.79 23.79
CA LEU A 169 43.86 53.99 25.08
C LEU A 169 45.33 53.57 25.04
N GLU A 170 45.68 52.53 24.29
CA GLU A 170 47.06 52.08 24.07
C GLU A 170 47.88 53.10 23.24
N SER A 171 47.22 53.86 22.36
CA SER A 171 47.82 54.91 21.55
C SER A 171 48.10 56.22 22.32
N SER A 172 47.48 56.42 23.48
CA SER A 172 47.68 57.60 24.34
C SER A 172 48.72 57.31 25.42
N GLY A 173 50.00 57.36 25.05
CA GLY A 173 51.10 57.15 26.00
C GLY A 173 51.14 58.20 27.12
N GLY A 174 50.83 57.79 28.37
CA GLY A 174 51.26 58.50 29.57
C GLY A 174 50.25 58.56 30.73
N GLY A 175 50.40 57.64 31.69
CA GLY A 175 50.11 57.79 33.13
C GLY A 175 48.67 58.03 33.60
N ASP A 176 48.01 57.00 34.12
CA ASP A 176 47.71 56.91 35.58
C ASP A 176 47.18 55.50 35.89
N THR A 177 47.52 54.97 37.07
CA THR A 177 47.16 53.60 37.53
C THR A 177 45.67 53.25 37.36
N ARG A 178 44.79 54.26 37.35
CA ARG A 178 43.35 54.14 37.12
C ARG A 178 42.97 53.64 35.73
N ILE A 179 43.61 54.12 34.66
CA ILE A 179 43.35 53.64 33.29
C ILE A 179 43.83 52.20 33.13
N ARG A 180 44.98 51.87 33.75
CA ARG A 180 45.50 50.49 33.76
C ARG A 180 44.55 49.53 34.50
N ASN A 181 43.96 49.97 35.62
CA ASN A 181 42.98 49.19 36.36
C ASN A 181 41.66 49.02 35.59
N GLU A 182 41.15 50.06 34.92
CA GLU A 182 39.96 49.97 34.07
C GLU A 182 40.17 49.07 32.85
N VAL A 183 41.33 49.17 32.19
CA VAL A 183 41.72 48.26 31.10
C VAL A 183 41.78 46.82 31.60
N HIS A 184 42.38 46.59 32.78
CA HIS A 184 42.43 45.26 33.37
C HIS A 184 41.03 44.71 33.74
N GLU A 185 40.13 45.57 34.22
CA GLU A 185 38.74 45.20 34.53
C GLU A 185 37.93 44.86 33.27
N LEU A 186 38.10 45.65 32.20
CA LEU A 186 37.48 45.37 30.90
C LEU A 186 38.04 44.09 30.27
N GLN A 187 39.35 43.84 30.36
CA GLN A 187 39.96 42.59 29.93
C GLN A 187 39.42 41.40 30.73
N SER A 188 39.13 41.55 32.02
CA SER A 188 38.48 40.52 32.82
C SER A 188 37.06 40.22 32.32
N LYS A 189 36.24 41.26 32.12
CA LYS A 189 34.88 41.12 31.59
C LYS A 189 34.85 40.48 30.19
N ILE A 190 35.82 40.79 29.33
CA ILE A 190 35.96 40.16 28.01
C ILE A 190 36.26 38.67 28.17
N ARG A 191 37.16 38.29 29.10
CA ARG A 191 37.45 36.88 29.38
C ARG A 191 36.21 36.13 29.90
N ASP A 192 35.44 36.75 30.79
CA ASP A 192 34.22 36.16 31.35
C ASP A 192 33.16 35.96 30.25
N LEU A 193 32.91 36.99 29.42
CA LEU A 193 31.97 36.90 28.29
C LEU A 193 32.42 35.91 27.21
N THR A 194 33.72 35.78 26.98
CA THR A 194 34.26 34.78 26.05
C THR A 194 34.02 33.36 26.57
N THR A 195 34.19 33.16 27.87
CA THR A 195 33.92 31.87 28.53
C THR A 195 32.43 31.53 28.46
N GLU A 196 31.54 32.49 28.78
CA GLU A 196 30.09 32.32 28.69
C GLU A 196 29.64 32.01 27.25
N SER A 197 30.20 32.69 26.25
CA SER A 197 29.94 32.42 24.83
C SER A 197 30.36 31.00 24.42
N SER A 198 31.49 30.50 24.93
CA SER A 198 31.92 29.13 24.69
C SER A 198 30.98 28.10 25.32
N ASN A 199 30.52 28.35 26.56
CA ASN A 199 29.57 27.49 27.26
C ASN A 199 28.20 27.44 26.56
N LEU A 200 27.73 28.58 26.06
CA LEU A 200 26.48 28.66 25.29
C LEU A 200 26.59 27.92 23.95
N ARG A 201 27.74 28.02 23.25
CA ARG A 201 27.99 27.23 22.04
C ARG A 201 27.95 25.74 22.31
N GLU A 202 28.56 25.29 23.40
CA GLU A 202 28.58 23.86 23.76
C GLU A 202 27.17 23.34 24.10
N ARG A 203 26.38 24.12 24.85
CA ARG A 203 24.96 23.80 25.13
C ARG A 203 24.13 23.75 23.85
N ASN A 204 24.32 24.67 22.91
CA ASN A 204 23.65 24.64 21.61
C ASN A 204 23.98 23.38 20.81
N MET A 205 25.26 23.01 20.72
CA MET A 205 25.66 21.76 20.06
C MET A 205 25.03 20.53 20.71
N SER A 206 24.84 20.55 22.04
CA SER A 206 24.16 19.46 22.76
C SER A 206 22.67 19.38 22.39
N VAL A 207 21.96 20.51 22.38
CA VAL A 207 20.54 20.57 22.01
C VAL A 207 20.34 20.17 20.55
N GLU A 208 21.21 20.60 19.63
CA GLU A 208 21.16 20.22 18.22
C GLU A 208 21.32 18.71 18.01
N ARG A 209 22.19 18.05 18.79
CA ARG A 209 22.30 16.58 18.75
C ARG A 209 21.03 15.91 19.25
N GLU A 210 20.48 16.38 20.38
CA GLU A 210 19.26 15.81 20.95
C GLU A 210 18.06 15.95 19.99
N VAL A 211 17.89 17.13 19.37
CA VAL A 211 16.86 17.37 18.35
C VAL A 211 17.03 16.40 17.18
N ARG A 212 18.26 16.19 16.70
CA ARG A 212 18.55 15.24 15.60
C ARG A 212 18.16 13.81 15.96
N ASP A 213 18.47 13.38 17.17
CA ASP A 213 18.12 12.03 17.66
C ASP A 213 16.61 11.85 17.78
N LYS A 214 15.89 12.86 18.29
CA LYS A 214 14.42 12.83 18.36
C LYS A 214 13.78 12.81 16.99
N VAL A 215 14.30 13.57 16.01
CA VAL A 215 13.84 13.52 14.61
C VAL A 215 14.00 12.10 14.03
N SER A 216 15.14 11.44 14.26
CA SER A 216 15.36 10.04 13.83
C SER A 216 14.36 9.05 14.46
N ILE A 217 13.97 9.27 15.72
CA ILE A 217 12.96 8.44 16.39
C ILE A 217 11.58 8.69 15.78
N ILE A 218 11.22 9.94 15.51
CA ILE A 218 9.95 10.29 14.87
C ILE A 218 9.84 9.65 13.49
N ASP A 219 10.90 9.67 12.69
CA ASP A 219 10.90 9.03 11.36
C ASP A 219 10.71 7.51 11.45
N ARG A 220 11.32 6.86 12.46
CA ARG A 220 11.09 5.42 12.73
C ARG A 220 9.65 5.13 13.17
N LEU A 221 9.06 5.98 14.00
CA LEU A 221 7.66 5.83 14.43
C LEU A 221 6.69 6.06 13.26
N ARG A 222 6.97 7.04 12.39
CA ARG A 222 6.20 7.27 11.16
C ARG A 222 6.23 6.05 10.25
N SER A 223 7.41 5.50 9.96
CA SER A 223 7.52 4.29 9.12
C SER A 223 6.75 3.09 9.69
N ARG A 224 6.74 2.91 11.03
CA ARG A 224 5.92 1.88 11.68
C ARG A 224 4.43 2.15 11.58
N MET A 225 4.01 3.41 11.65
CA MET A 225 2.62 3.83 11.49
C MET A 225 2.14 3.57 10.06
N ASP A 226 2.96 3.90 9.06
CA ASP A 226 2.66 3.62 7.64
C ASP A 226 2.50 2.11 7.39
N GLN A 227 3.38 1.28 7.97
CA GLN A 227 3.27 -0.19 7.90
C GLN A 227 2.00 -0.71 8.58
N MET A 228 1.59 -0.10 9.70
CA MET A 228 0.34 -0.44 10.38
C MET A 228 -0.89 -0.03 9.55
N ASP A 229 -0.85 1.15 8.91
CA ASP A 229 -1.92 1.63 8.04
C ASP A 229 -2.05 0.76 6.78
N GLU A 230 -0.95 0.32 6.18
CA GLU A 230 -0.96 -0.65 5.07
C GLU A 230 -1.56 -1.99 5.52
N SER A 231 -1.16 -2.49 6.70
CA SER A 231 -1.75 -3.71 7.26
C SER A 231 -3.23 -3.53 7.59
N LEU A 232 -3.66 -2.36 8.06
CA LEU A 232 -5.07 -2.04 8.34
C LEU A 232 -5.87 -1.95 7.04
N ALA A 233 -5.33 -1.36 5.98
CA ALA A 233 -5.96 -1.31 4.68
C ALA A 233 -6.12 -2.72 4.10
N LEU A 234 -5.07 -3.55 4.14
CA LEU A 234 -5.12 -4.96 3.74
C LEU A 234 -6.14 -5.76 4.57
N ASN A 235 -6.17 -5.55 5.89
CA ASN A 235 -7.16 -6.20 6.75
C ASN A 235 -8.57 -5.68 6.50
N THR A 236 -8.74 -4.41 6.16
CA THR A 236 -10.04 -3.82 5.79
C THR A 236 -10.55 -4.47 4.51
N VAL A 237 -9.71 -4.59 3.48
CA VAL A 237 -10.05 -5.31 2.23
C VAL A 237 -10.38 -6.78 2.51
N LYS A 238 -9.59 -7.46 3.36
CA LYS A 238 -9.91 -8.83 3.77
C LYS A 238 -11.22 -8.92 4.54
N ILE A 239 -11.53 -7.94 5.39
CA ILE A 239 -12.80 -7.88 6.13
C ILE A 239 -13.94 -7.63 5.15
N THR A 240 -13.85 -6.68 4.21
CA THR A 240 -14.88 -6.48 3.19
C THR A 240 -15.01 -7.67 2.24
N ASP A 241 -13.92 -8.38 1.92
CA ASP A 241 -13.96 -9.64 1.16
C ASP A 241 -14.64 -10.76 1.97
N LEU A 242 -14.32 -10.87 3.27
CA LEU A 242 -14.99 -11.82 4.17
C LEU A 242 -16.46 -11.44 4.43
N GLU A 243 -16.81 -10.16 4.46
CA GLU A 243 -18.17 -9.62 4.61
C GLU A 243 -18.98 -9.76 3.32
N SER A 244 -18.36 -9.59 2.16
CA SER A 244 -18.98 -9.86 0.86
C SER A 244 -19.15 -11.36 0.60
N GLN A 245 -18.23 -12.20 1.09
CA GLN A 245 -18.41 -13.65 1.17
C GLN A 245 -19.44 -14.06 2.26
N ARG A 246 -19.61 -13.26 3.31
CA ARG A 246 -20.61 -13.42 4.38
C ARG A 246 -21.78 -12.46 4.25
N GLY A 247 -22.33 -12.30 3.04
CA GLY A 247 -23.52 -11.46 2.78
C GLY A 247 -24.56 -11.55 3.92
N PRO A 248 -25.29 -10.46 4.18
CA PRO A 248 -25.85 -10.05 5.48
C PRO A 248 -26.30 -11.23 6.36
N ARG A 249 -25.39 -11.70 7.23
CA ARG A 249 -25.59 -12.84 8.15
C ARG A 249 -25.13 -12.54 9.58
N ALA A 250 -25.45 -11.34 10.08
CA ALA A 250 -25.52 -11.07 11.52
C ALA A 250 -26.96 -11.15 12.07
N GLN A 251 -27.84 -11.84 11.37
CA GLN A 251 -28.99 -12.53 11.95
C GLN A 251 -28.77 -13.99 11.63
N GLN A 252 -28.74 -14.85 12.65
CA GLN A 252 -28.85 -16.30 12.43
C GLN A 252 -30.14 -16.53 11.65
N ALA A 253 -30.04 -16.63 10.32
CA ALA A 253 -31.15 -17.07 9.51
C ALA A 253 -31.42 -18.51 9.96
N ILE A 254 -32.52 -18.71 10.67
CA ILE A 254 -33.07 -20.03 10.99
C ILE A 254 -33.36 -20.65 9.61
N HIS A 255 -32.37 -21.33 9.05
CA HIS A 255 -32.57 -22.14 7.86
C HIS A 255 -33.40 -23.32 8.29
N SER A 256 -34.56 -23.45 7.67
CA SER A 256 -35.40 -24.62 7.88
C SER A 256 -34.87 -25.77 7.03
N TYR A 257 -34.78 -26.96 7.64
CA TYR A 257 -34.28 -28.18 7.03
C TYR A 257 -35.35 -29.28 6.99
N ASN A 258 -36.63 -28.90 7.01
CA ASN A 258 -37.76 -29.84 7.04
C ASN A 258 -38.77 -29.60 5.92
N GLY A 259 -38.36 -28.90 4.84
CA GLY A 259 -39.23 -28.56 3.73
C GLY A 259 -40.22 -27.42 4.00
N THR A 260 -40.18 -26.77 5.17
CA THR A 260 -41.09 -25.66 5.51
C THR A 260 -40.36 -24.33 5.57
N LEU A 261 -40.83 -23.32 4.84
CA LEU A 261 -40.44 -21.92 4.97
C LEU A 261 -41.53 -21.15 5.72
N LEU A 262 -41.15 -20.33 6.70
CA LEU A 262 -41.98 -19.26 7.22
C LEU A 262 -41.25 -17.93 7.00
N TRP A 263 -41.77 -17.12 6.09
CA TRP A 263 -41.15 -15.89 5.65
C TRP A 263 -41.92 -14.67 6.17
N LYS A 264 -41.28 -13.94 7.09
CA LYS A 264 -41.73 -12.64 7.57
C LYS A 264 -41.26 -11.54 6.61
N ILE A 265 -42.19 -10.76 6.06
CA ILE A 265 -41.92 -9.59 5.23
C ILE A 265 -42.32 -8.35 6.04
N GLU A 266 -41.30 -7.59 6.46
CA GLU A 266 -41.48 -6.35 7.21
C GLU A 266 -41.57 -5.13 6.28
N SER A 267 -42.11 -4.01 6.77
CA SER A 267 -42.22 -2.76 6.01
C SER A 267 -42.98 -2.94 4.69
N TYR A 268 -44.11 -3.66 4.74
CA TYR A 268 -44.90 -4.02 3.56
C TYR A 268 -45.28 -2.78 2.73
N GLN A 269 -45.78 -1.71 3.35
CA GLN A 269 -46.23 -0.51 2.65
C GLN A 269 -45.10 0.10 1.81
N ARG A 270 -43.92 0.27 2.41
CA ARG A 270 -42.73 0.78 1.70
C ARG A 270 -42.34 -0.14 0.55
N LYS A 271 -42.21 -1.45 0.81
CA LYS A 271 -41.77 -2.42 -0.21
C LYS A 271 -42.78 -2.54 -1.35
N ARG A 272 -44.07 -2.38 -1.08
CA ARG A 272 -45.11 -2.32 -2.09
C ARG A 272 -45.00 -1.03 -2.92
N GLN A 273 -44.78 0.12 -2.28
CA GLN A 273 -44.57 1.36 -3.00
C GLN A 273 -43.33 1.30 -3.91
N ASP A 274 -42.24 0.71 -3.44
CA ASP A 274 -41.04 0.47 -4.24
C ASP A 274 -41.33 -0.43 -5.46
N ALA A 275 -42.20 -1.43 -5.30
CA ALA A 275 -42.63 -2.30 -6.41
C ALA A 275 -43.54 -1.58 -7.42
N ILE A 276 -44.44 -0.71 -6.96
CA ILE A 276 -45.29 0.14 -7.81
C ILE A 276 -44.43 1.12 -8.61
N ASN A 277 -43.46 1.75 -7.96
CA ASN A 277 -42.56 2.72 -8.57
C ASN A 277 -41.48 2.07 -9.45
N GLY A 278 -41.40 0.74 -9.48
CA GLY A 278 -40.42 -0.01 -10.26
C GLY A 278 -38.99 -0.03 -9.69
N VAL A 279 -38.78 0.52 -8.48
CA VAL A 279 -37.48 0.54 -7.80
C VAL A 279 -37.02 -0.87 -7.44
N LYS A 280 -37.93 -1.66 -6.86
CA LYS A 280 -37.67 -3.06 -6.51
C LYS A 280 -38.94 -3.88 -6.67
N THR A 281 -39.08 -4.50 -7.84
CA THR A 281 -40.32 -5.17 -8.27
C THR A 281 -40.54 -6.54 -7.65
N ALA A 282 -39.46 -7.23 -7.26
CA ALA A 282 -39.52 -8.56 -6.63
C ALA A 282 -38.65 -8.66 -5.37
N LEU A 283 -39.08 -9.52 -4.45
CA LEU A 283 -38.33 -9.92 -3.26
C LEU A 283 -38.09 -11.43 -3.29
N TYR A 284 -36.95 -11.84 -2.73
CA TYR A 284 -36.62 -13.25 -2.52
C TYR A 284 -36.60 -13.55 -1.02
N SER A 285 -37.08 -14.73 -0.65
CA SER A 285 -36.96 -15.22 0.72
C SER A 285 -35.53 -15.67 1.02
N PRO A 286 -35.16 -15.80 2.31
CA PRO A 286 -34.03 -16.64 2.70
C PRO A 286 -34.20 -18.08 2.17
N PRO A 287 -33.10 -18.80 1.93
CA PRO A 287 -33.18 -20.18 1.48
C PRO A 287 -33.64 -21.11 2.60
N PHE A 288 -34.38 -22.15 2.21
CA PHE A 288 -34.80 -23.27 3.05
C PHE A 288 -34.54 -24.59 2.32
N TYR A 289 -34.52 -25.68 3.07
CA TYR A 289 -34.08 -26.98 2.58
C TYR A 289 -35.12 -28.06 2.88
N SER A 290 -35.20 -29.06 2.01
CA SER A 290 -36.08 -30.22 2.23
C SER A 290 -35.59 -31.12 3.38
N ALA A 291 -34.26 -31.15 3.60
CA ALA A 291 -33.56 -31.92 4.62
C ALA A 291 -32.20 -31.25 4.93
N GLN A 292 -31.49 -31.69 5.98
CA GLN A 292 -30.13 -31.22 6.32
C GLN A 292 -29.17 -31.21 5.11
N TYR A 293 -29.30 -32.22 4.25
CA TYR A 293 -28.52 -32.41 3.03
C TYR A 293 -29.42 -32.55 1.80
N GLY A 294 -30.57 -31.86 1.79
CA GLY A 294 -31.60 -31.96 0.76
C GLY A 294 -31.53 -30.87 -0.31
N TYR A 295 -32.63 -30.70 -1.05
CA TYR A 295 -32.79 -29.64 -2.05
C TYR A 295 -32.75 -28.26 -1.39
N LYS A 296 -32.10 -27.30 -2.03
CA LYS A 296 -32.08 -25.88 -1.62
C LYS A 296 -33.11 -25.09 -2.42
N MET A 297 -33.97 -24.37 -1.74
CA MET A 297 -35.13 -23.71 -2.34
C MET A 297 -35.30 -22.29 -1.76
N CYS A 298 -35.99 -21.43 -2.49
CA CYS A 298 -36.47 -20.15 -1.96
C CYS A 298 -37.81 -19.74 -2.59
N ALA A 299 -38.43 -18.71 -2.03
CA ALA A 299 -39.62 -18.08 -2.58
C ALA A 299 -39.24 -16.77 -3.29
N LYS A 300 -40.02 -16.41 -4.32
CA LYS A 300 -39.96 -15.12 -4.99
C LYS A 300 -41.37 -14.52 -5.01
N ILE A 301 -41.50 -13.26 -4.60
CA ILE A 301 -42.79 -12.56 -4.51
C ILE A 301 -42.73 -11.22 -5.22
N TYR A 302 -43.82 -10.85 -5.88
CA TYR A 302 -44.05 -9.54 -6.45
C TYR A 302 -45.25 -8.91 -5.74
N LEU A 303 -44.97 -7.92 -4.88
CA LEU A 303 -45.99 -7.24 -4.06
C LEU A 303 -46.95 -6.38 -4.91
N ASN A 304 -46.58 -6.08 -6.15
CA ASN A 304 -47.42 -5.40 -7.14
C ASN A 304 -47.62 -6.25 -8.41
N GLY A 305 -47.48 -7.56 -8.29
CA GLY A 305 -47.76 -8.53 -9.35
C GLY A 305 -46.73 -8.63 -10.46
N ASP A 306 -46.78 -9.75 -11.17
CA ASP A 306 -45.95 -10.08 -12.33
C ASP A 306 -46.80 -10.75 -13.43
N GLY A 307 -46.35 -10.64 -14.68
CA GLY A 307 -47.07 -11.18 -15.84
C GLY A 307 -48.54 -10.73 -15.89
N PHE A 308 -49.46 -11.69 -16.01
CA PHE A 308 -50.90 -11.44 -16.06
C PHE A 308 -51.48 -10.81 -14.78
N GLY A 309 -50.80 -10.92 -13.64
CA GLY A 309 -51.22 -10.34 -12.36
C GLY A 309 -50.65 -8.96 -12.06
N LYS A 310 -49.83 -8.40 -12.95
CA LYS A 310 -49.15 -7.13 -12.72
C LYS A 310 -50.14 -6.00 -12.42
N GLY A 311 -49.96 -5.34 -11.28
CA GLY A 311 -50.79 -4.23 -10.79
C GLY A 311 -52.14 -4.63 -10.20
N SER A 312 -52.55 -5.90 -10.27
CA SER A 312 -53.87 -6.35 -9.79
C SER A 312 -53.79 -7.42 -8.69
N HIS A 313 -52.75 -8.25 -8.73
CA HIS A 313 -52.53 -9.34 -7.79
C HIS A 313 -51.16 -9.24 -7.15
N LEU A 314 -51.02 -9.80 -5.96
CA LEU A 314 -49.74 -10.25 -5.45
C LEU A 314 -49.42 -11.58 -6.14
N SER A 315 -48.22 -11.69 -6.71
CA SER A 315 -47.75 -12.91 -7.38
C SER A 315 -46.70 -13.60 -6.53
N LEU A 316 -46.82 -14.93 -6.38
CA LEU A 316 -45.93 -15.73 -5.53
C LEU A 316 -45.42 -16.95 -6.29
N PHE A 317 -44.11 -17.15 -6.21
CA PHE A 317 -43.42 -18.21 -6.92
C PHE A 317 -42.45 -18.97 -6.00
N PHE A 318 -42.29 -20.24 -6.31
CA PHE A 318 -41.30 -21.14 -5.75
C PHE A 318 -40.11 -21.27 -6.70
N VAL A 319 -38.90 -21.39 -6.14
CA VAL A 319 -37.65 -21.45 -6.89
C VAL A 319 -36.78 -22.57 -6.35
N VAL A 320 -36.38 -23.49 -7.23
CA VAL A 320 -35.29 -24.43 -6.94
C VAL A 320 -33.97 -23.72 -7.20
N THR A 321 -33.05 -23.82 -6.25
CA THR A 321 -31.73 -23.16 -6.30
C THR A 321 -30.62 -24.19 -6.23
N ARG A 322 -29.43 -23.85 -6.72
CA ARG A 322 -28.28 -24.74 -6.67
C ARG A 322 -27.87 -25.02 -5.21
N GLY A 323 -27.93 -26.28 -4.82
CA GLY A 323 -27.54 -26.79 -3.52
C GLY A 323 -26.18 -27.48 -3.54
N ASP A 324 -25.52 -27.53 -2.38
CA ASP A 324 -24.21 -28.16 -2.22
C ASP A 324 -24.26 -29.68 -2.43
N TYR A 325 -25.43 -30.28 -2.20
CA TYR A 325 -25.66 -31.73 -2.26
C TYR A 325 -26.48 -32.15 -3.49
N ASP A 326 -26.62 -31.29 -4.50
CA ASP A 326 -27.42 -31.56 -5.71
C ASP A 326 -26.97 -32.83 -6.46
N ALA A 327 -25.69 -33.19 -6.34
CA ALA A 327 -25.14 -34.41 -6.93
C ALA A 327 -25.67 -35.71 -6.29
N LEU A 328 -26.16 -35.62 -5.05
CA LEU A 328 -26.72 -36.74 -4.30
C LEU A 328 -28.25 -36.79 -4.36
N GLN A 329 -28.89 -35.74 -4.88
CA GLN A 329 -30.35 -35.68 -4.97
C GLN A 329 -30.87 -36.38 -6.23
N THR A 330 -32.13 -36.82 -6.17
CA THR A 330 -32.85 -37.32 -7.35
C THR A 330 -33.36 -36.13 -8.18
N TRP A 331 -33.29 -36.23 -9.51
CA TRP A 331 -33.77 -35.20 -10.43
C TRP A 331 -34.62 -35.82 -11.55
N PRO A 332 -35.63 -35.09 -12.08
CA PRO A 332 -36.04 -33.73 -11.70
C PRO A 332 -36.71 -33.68 -10.32
N PHE A 333 -36.75 -32.48 -9.72
CA PHE A 333 -37.42 -32.23 -8.45
C PHE A 333 -38.92 -32.58 -8.58
N GLN A 334 -39.38 -33.53 -7.77
CA GLN A 334 -40.70 -34.16 -7.86
C GLN A 334 -41.38 -34.17 -6.50
N LYS A 335 -41.89 -33.00 -6.11
CA LYS A 335 -42.47 -32.75 -4.80
C LYS A 335 -43.74 -31.93 -4.94
N LYS A 336 -44.66 -32.07 -3.99
CA LYS A 336 -45.82 -31.19 -3.89
C LYS A 336 -45.40 -29.92 -3.17
N ILE A 337 -45.75 -28.77 -3.74
CA ILE A 337 -45.45 -27.45 -3.16
C ILE A 337 -46.77 -26.79 -2.77
N THR A 338 -46.89 -26.43 -1.51
CA THR A 338 -48.03 -25.66 -0.98
C THR A 338 -47.53 -24.27 -0.58
N MET A 339 -48.11 -23.23 -1.14
CA MET A 339 -47.81 -21.83 -0.86
C MET A 339 -48.99 -21.18 -0.16
N MET A 340 -48.72 -20.40 0.89
CA MET A 340 -49.75 -19.81 1.72
C MET A 340 -49.43 -18.35 2.03
N LEU A 341 -50.45 -17.49 1.97
CA LEU A 341 -50.44 -16.19 2.63
C LEU A 341 -51.24 -16.31 3.93
N LEU A 342 -50.55 -16.08 5.05
CA LEU A 342 -51.13 -16.31 6.37
C LEU A 342 -51.98 -15.11 6.81
N ASP A 343 -53.25 -15.38 7.09
CA ASP A 343 -54.11 -14.50 7.88
C ASP A 343 -53.67 -14.50 9.36
N GLN A 344 -53.53 -13.31 9.94
CA GLN A 344 -53.02 -13.09 11.30
C GLN A 344 -54.14 -12.92 12.34
N GLY A 345 -55.39 -13.21 11.97
CA GLY A 345 -56.56 -13.11 12.83
C GLY A 345 -57.21 -14.47 13.04
N ASN A 346 -58.13 -14.84 12.15
CA ASN A 346 -59.03 -15.98 12.30
C ASN A 346 -58.49 -17.28 11.67
N GLY A 347 -57.31 -17.24 11.03
CA GLY A 347 -56.67 -18.42 10.45
C GLY A 347 -57.19 -18.80 9.05
N ASP A 348 -57.94 -17.91 8.41
CA ASP A 348 -58.43 -18.10 7.03
C ASP A 348 -57.32 -17.73 6.03
N HIS A 349 -56.34 -18.62 5.93
CA HIS A 349 -55.16 -18.45 5.08
C HIS A 349 -55.53 -18.62 3.60
N MET A 350 -54.94 -17.80 2.73
CA MET A 350 -55.00 -18.06 1.29
C MET A 350 -53.98 -19.13 0.95
N ILE A 351 -54.41 -20.18 0.26
CA ILE A 351 -53.60 -21.38 -0.04
C ILE A 351 -53.68 -21.68 -1.53
N ASP A 352 -52.52 -21.91 -2.14
CA ASP A 352 -52.39 -22.47 -3.49
C ASP A 352 -51.37 -23.60 -3.45
N ALA A 353 -51.60 -24.68 -4.20
CA ALA A 353 -50.72 -25.83 -4.20
C ALA A 353 -50.62 -26.46 -5.59
N PHE A 354 -49.42 -26.91 -5.94
CA PHE A 354 -49.16 -27.57 -7.21
C PHE A 354 -48.11 -28.68 -7.06
N ASN A 355 -48.12 -29.62 -7.98
CA ASN A 355 -47.05 -30.62 -8.11
C ASN A 355 -46.03 -30.11 -9.13
N SER A 356 -44.74 -30.26 -8.81
CA SER A 356 -43.67 -29.94 -9.76
C SER A 356 -43.77 -30.76 -11.04
N ASP A 357 -43.69 -30.10 -12.19
CA ASP A 357 -43.74 -30.74 -13.52
C ASP A 357 -42.34 -31.27 -13.93
N PRO A 358 -42.15 -32.60 -14.09
CA PRO A 358 -40.88 -33.18 -14.50
C PRO A 358 -40.35 -32.71 -15.86
N GLN A 359 -41.21 -32.16 -16.73
CA GLN A 359 -40.81 -31.66 -18.05
C GLN A 359 -40.38 -30.19 -18.01
N SER A 360 -40.79 -29.45 -16.97
CA SER A 360 -40.44 -28.04 -16.84
C SER A 360 -38.97 -27.85 -16.48
N SER A 361 -38.35 -26.84 -17.10
CA SER A 361 -36.96 -26.44 -16.82
C SER A 361 -36.78 -25.93 -15.39
N SER A 362 -37.85 -25.45 -14.74
CA SER A 362 -37.84 -24.95 -13.36
C SER A 362 -37.45 -26.01 -12.33
N PHE A 363 -37.71 -27.29 -12.62
CA PHE A 363 -37.51 -28.40 -11.69
C PHE A 363 -36.38 -29.35 -12.09
N GLN A 364 -35.66 -29.03 -13.17
CA GLN A 364 -34.44 -29.77 -13.53
C GLN A 364 -33.30 -29.48 -12.56
N ARG A 365 -32.26 -30.31 -12.58
CA ARG A 365 -31.04 -30.04 -11.82
C ARG A 365 -30.48 -28.66 -12.17
N PRO A 366 -30.27 -27.77 -11.17
CA PRO A 366 -29.77 -26.43 -11.42
C PRO A 366 -28.43 -26.41 -12.15
N LYS A 367 -28.37 -25.61 -13.23
CA LYS A 367 -27.12 -25.29 -13.95
C LYS A 367 -26.59 -23.90 -13.59
N SER A 368 -27.46 -23.03 -13.09
CA SER A 368 -27.22 -21.69 -12.56
C SER A 368 -27.59 -21.64 -11.07
N ASP A 369 -27.33 -20.51 -10.40
CA ASP A 369 -27.65 -20.35 -8.97
C ASP A 369 -29.14 -20.53 -8.65
N MET A 370 -30.01 -20.14 -9.59
CA MET A 370 -31.46 -20.29 -9.49
C MET A 370 -32.02 -20.82 -10.81
N ASN A 371 -33.02 -21.69 -10.72
CA ASN A 371 -33.86 -22.06 -11.86
C ASN A 371 -34.92 -20.99 -12.14
N ILE A 372 -35.66 -21.17 -13.23
CA ILE A 372 -36.86 -20.37 -13.53
C ILE A 372 -37.88 -20.58 -12.40
N ALA A 373 -38.50 -19.49 -11.95
CA ALA A 373 -39.48 -19.52 -10.88
C ALA A 373 -40.80 -20.13 -11.38
N SER A 374 -41.47 -20.91 -10.53
CA SER A 374 -42.77 -21.53 -10.83
C SER A 374 -43.76 -21.31 -9.69
N GLY A 375 -44.97 -20.90 -10.03
CA GLY A 375 -45.99 -20.56 -9.05
C GLY A 375 -47.14 -19.81 -9.69
N SER A 376 -47.74 -18.89 -8.95
CA SER A 376 -49.04 -18.31 -9.27
C SER A 376 -48.93 -16.80 -9.49
N PRO A 377 -49.03 -16.33 -10.76
CA PRO A 377 -49.10 -14.91 -11.08
C PRO A 377 -50.33 -14.22 -10.48
N LEU A 378 -51.42 -14.95 -10.28
CA LEU A 378 -52.71 -14.44 -9.77
C LEU A 378 -52.99 -14.94 -8.34
N PHE A 379 -51.96 -15.03 -7.49
CA PHE A 379 -52.05 -15.70 -6.18
C PHE A 379 -53.02 -15.02 -5.20
N MET A 380 -52.98 -13.69 -5.06
CA MET A 380 -53.88 -12.97 -4.15
C MET A 380 -54.30 -11.60 -4.73
N PRO A 381 -55.59 -11.33 -4.98
CA PRO A 381 -56.03 -10.02 -5.45
C PRO A 381 -55.66 -8.89 -4.47
N LEU A 382 -55.08 -7.80 -4.97
CA LEU A 382 -54.60 -6.70 -4.13
C LEU A 382 -55.75 -6.02 -3.36
N ASP A 383 -56.93 -5.90 -3.96
CA ASP A 383 -58.09 -5.29 -3.31
C ASP A 383 -58.60 -6.14 -2.14
N SER A 384 -58.40 -7.46 -2.21
CA SER A 384 -58.80 -8.39 -1.16
C SER A 384 -57.79 -8.50 -0.02
N LEU A 385 -56.54 -7.99 -0.18
CA LEU A 385 -55.55 -7.94 0.90
C LEU A 385 -55.97 -7.03 2.06
N ASN A 386 -56.71 -5.96 1.77
CA ASN A 386 -57.19 -5.00 2.77
C ASN A 386 -58.47 -5.47 3.50
N ASN A 387 -59.18 -6.45 2.95
CA ASN A 387 -60.45 -6.94 3.49
C ASN A 387 -60.26 -7.94 4.64
N ARG A 388 -59.02 -8.36 4.93
CA ARG A 388 -58.67 -9.39 5.92
C ARG A 388 -57.39 -9.01 6.67
N GLN A 389 -57.04 -9.77 7.72
CA GLN A 389 -55.87 -9.50 8.55
C GLN A 389 -54.60 -10.15 7.99
N TYR A 390 -54.41 -10.12 6.66
CA TYR A 390 -53.17 -10.59 6.04
C TYR A 390 -51.99 -9.66 6.31
N ILE A 391 -52.26 -8.36 6.38
CA ILE A 391 -51.28 -7.32 6.72
C ILE A 391 -51.67 -6.75 8.08
N LYS A 392 -50.78 -6.89 9.06
CA LYS A 392 -50.95 -6.35 10.41
C LYS A 392 -49.61 -5.80 10.89
N ASP A 393 -49.61 -4.63 11.52
CA ASP A 393 -48.40 -3.94 11.98
C ASP A 393 -47.33 -3.76 10.89
N ASP A 394 -47.78 -3.54 9.64
CA ASP A 394 -46.93 -3.45 8.44
C ASP A 394 -46.11 -4.72 8.13
N LEU A 395 -46.62 -5.88 8.59
CA LEU A 395 -46.05 -7.21 8.41
C LEU A 395 -46.95 -8.11 7.54
N LEU A 396 -46.32 -8.88 6.67
CA LEU A 396 -46.93 -9.93 5.85
C LEU A 396 -46.18 -11.25 6.08
N PHE A 397 -46.90 -12.38 6.19
CA PHE A 397 -46.28 -13.69 6.39
C PHE A 397 -46.63 -14.66 5.25
N ILE A 398 -45.60 -15.23 4.63
CA ILE A 398 -45.72 -16.29 3.63
C ILE A 398 -45.24 -17.60 4.23
N LYS A 399 -45.98 -18.68 4.01
CA LYS A 399 -45.54 -20.03 4.36
C LYS A 399 -45.45 -20.89 3.09
N ILE A 400 -44.38 -21.65 2.95
CA ILE A 400 -44.26 -22.66 1.90
C ILE A 400 -43.96 -24.00 2.55
N ILE A 401 -44.62 -25.06 2.07
CA ILE A 401 -44.42 -26.44 2.52
C ILE A 401 -44.12 -27.29 1.29
N VAL A 402 -43.09 -28.13 1.40
CA VAL A 402 -42.68 -29.09 0.38
C VAL A 402 -42.79 -30.51 0.95
N ASP A 403 -43.68 -31.33 0.38
CA ASP A 403 -43.98 -32.71 0.83
C ASP A 403 -43.11 -33.77 0.13
#